data_AF-A0A7V8YCG2-F1
#
_entry.id   AF-A0A7V8YCG2-F1
#
_cell.length_a   1.000
_cell.length_b   1.000
_cell.length_c   1.000
_cell.angle_alpha   90.00
_cell.angle_beta   90.00
_cell.angle_gamma   90.00
#
_symmetry.space_group_name_H-M   'P 1'
#
loop_
_entity.id
_entity.type
_entity.pdbx_description
1 polymer ?
#
loop_
_entity_poly.entity_id
_entity_poly.type
_entity_poly.pdbx_seq_one_letter_code
_entity_poly.pdbx_strand_id
1 'polypeptide(L)'
;MDAASLNRDCDCVRPVPGWAAKGLPAEGPASPPALGLTAPHLFADVPLFADATDLDAIRGFVHAVDAAAALTRERGALMGFDFHLTPEGPRLIEINTNAGGALLAVRTLDAVTPGDATAVFEAKVADMFRAEWEAAGKPGGRLRSVAILDQDPAMQFLFPEFLLYSEIFARSGIEPVICAPGELVFDGTFLWARGQRVELVYNRWTDFALATAEAAPLRAAWQAGAIALTPNPDIHAALSDKRRLVELSERFPIVPPTVLVTPD
;
A
#
# COMPACT_ATOMS: atom_id res chain seq x y z
N MET A 1 29.85 -12.31 0.89
CA MET A 1 29.84 -11.03 1.64
C MET A 1 28.43 -10.88 2.14
N ASP A 2 28.24 -10.69 3.45
CA ASP A 2 26.91 -10.57 4.03
C ASP A 2 26.33 -9.16 3.81
N ALA A 3 25.01 -9.03 3.97
CA ALA A 3 24.31 -7.75 3.77
C ALA A 3 24.85 -6.64 4.69
N ALA A 4 25.25 -6.97 5.92
CA ALA A 4 25.77 -5.99 6.88
C ALA A 4 27.11 -5.39 6.44
N SER A 5 28.01 -6.19 5.88
CA SER A 5 29.27 -5.73 5.29
C SER A 5 29.02 -4.93 4.01
N LEU A 6 28.07 -5.35 3.18
CA LEU A 6 27.70 -4.59 1.98
C LEU A 6 27.16 -3.19 2.32
N ASN A 7 26.31 -3.10 3.35
CA ASN A 7 25.73 -1.82 3.80
C ASN A 7 26.74 -0.85 4.41
N ARG A 8 27.89 -1.34 4.93
CA ARG A 8 28.96 -0.48 5.48
C ARG A 8 30.00 -0.13 4.43
N ASP A 9 30.39 -1.10 3.62
CA ASP A 9 31.67 -1.09 2.93
C ASP A 9 31.52 -1.18 1.39
N CYS A 10 30.31 -1.43 0.85
CA CYS A 10 30.16 -1.61 -0.59
C CYS A 10 30.03 -0.29 -1.35
N ASP A 11 31.01 -0.08 -2.23
CA ASP A 11 30.95 0.87 -3.35
C ASP A 11 30.46 0.23 -4.67
N CYS A 12 29.96 -1.01 -4.62
CA CYS A 12 29.61 -1.80 -5.80
C CYS A 12 28.37 -1.29 -6.55
N VAL A 13 27.43 -0.68 -5.83
CA VAL A 13 26.26 0.00 -6.39
C VAL A 13 26.38 1.45 -5.96
N ARG A 14 27.00 2.27 -6.80
CA ARG A 14 27.08 3.71 -6.55
C ARG A 14 25.85 4.41 -7.11
N PRO A 15 24.90 4.80 -6.25
CA PRO A 15 23.86 5.72 -6.66
C PRO A 15 24.52 6.99 -7.22
N VAL A 16 24.16 7.32 -8.45
CA VAL A 16 24.50 8.64 -8.98
C VAL A 16 23.64 9.68 -8.24
N PRO A 17 24.14 10.91 -8.01
CA PRO A 17 23.32 11.97 -7.44
C PRO A 17 21.98 12.07 -8.19
N GLY A 18 20.87 12.01 -7.45
CA GLY A 18 19.52 12.04 -8.02
C GLY A 18 19.08 10.77 -8.74
N TRP A 19 19.71 9.60 -8.51
CA TRP A 19 19.27 8.32 -9.09
C TRP A 19 17.81 8.01 -8.75
N ALA A 20 17.34 8.35 -7.55
CA ALA A 20 15.97 8.13 -7.15
C ALA A 20 14.98 8.92 -8.04
N ALA A 21 15.40 10.10 -8.49
CA ALA A 21 14.65 10.92 -9.43
C ALA A 21 14.62 10.35 -10.86
N LYS A 22 15.55 9.45 -11.24
CA LYS A 22 15.56 8.84 -12.58
C LYS A 22 14.40 7.89 -12.83
N GLY A 23 13.89 7.24 -11.78
CA GLY A 23 12.73 6.34 -11.88
C GLY A 23 11.39 7.07 -11.96
N LEU A 24 11.40 8.37 -11.69
CA LEU A 24 10.22 9.21 -11.64
C LEU A 24 9.99 9.90 -13.00
N PRO A 25 8.73 10.20 -13.36
CA PRO A 25 8.45 10.92 -14.60
C PRO A 25 9.10 12.31 -14.59
N ALA A 26 9.57 12.77 -15.76
CA ALA A 26 10.23 14.08 -15.86
C ALA A 26 9.29 15.26 -15.58
N GLU A 27 8.01 15.09 -15.94
CA GLU A 27 6.96 16.10 -15.79
C GLU A 27 5.71 15.48 -15.16
N GLY A 28 4.77 16.35 -14.79
CA GLY A 28 3.53 15.95 -14.14
C GLY A 28 3.65 15.83 -12.61
N PRO A 29 2.58 15.39 -11.95
CA PRO A 29 2.46 15.50 -10.50
C PRO A 29 3.38 14.57 -9.71
N ALA A 30 3.84 13.48 -10.32
CA ALA A 30 4.83 12.57 -9.72
C ALA A 30 6.27 12.88 -10.11
N SER A 31 6.50 14.03 -10.73
CA SER A 31 7.84 14.44 -11.12
C SER A 31 8.70 14.86 -9.92
N PRO A 32 10.03 14.73 -10.02
CA PRO A 32 10.94 15.18 -8.98
C PRO A 32 10.75 16.64 -8.54
N PRO A 33 10.44 17.63 -9.40
CA PRO A 33 10.11 18.98 -8.93
C PRO A 33 8.84 19.03 -8.07
N ALA A 34 7.80 18.29 -8.44
CA ALA A 34 6.54 18.23 -7.68
C ALA A 34 6.73 17.54 -6.31
N LEU A 35 7.60 16.54 -6.23
CA LEU A 35 7.99 15.85 -5.00
C LEU A 35 9.07 16.60 -4.19
N GLY A 36 9.99 17.28 -4.88
CA GLY A 36 11.17 17.92 -4.33
C GLY A 36 10.93 19.31 -3.75
N LEU A 37 9.80 19.95 -4.09
CA LEU A 37 9.32 21.14 -3.39
C LEU A 37 8.74 20.82 -2.00
N THR A 38 8.52 19.54 -1.66
CA THR A 38 7.86 19.12 -0.42
C THR A 38 8.65 18.09 0.42
N ALA A 39 9.75 17.49 -0.08
CA ALA A 39 10.32 16.28 0.53
C ALA A 39 11.85 16.04 0.40
N PRO A 40 12.72 16.86 1.00
CA PRO A 40 14.13 16.49 1.13
C PRO A 40 14.24 15.15 1.90
N HIS A 41 15.02 14.20 1.39
CA HIS A 41 15.25 12.86 1.95
C HIS A 41 14.11 11.82 1.80
N LEU A 42 13.16 12.03 0.87
CA LEU A 42 12.15 11.01 0.56
C LEU A 42 12.77 9.65 0.17
N PHE A 43 13.90 9.70 -0.53
CA PHE A 43 14.66 8.51 -0.91
C PHE A 43 16.06 8.59 -0.31
N ALA A 44 16.58 7.42 0.08
CA ALA A 44 17.98 7.30 0.45
C ALA A 44 18.86 7.50 -0.80
N ASP A 45 19.94 8.26 -0.66
CA ASP A 45 20.97 8.37 -1.68
C ASP A 45 21.95 7.18 -1.65
N VAL A 46 21.64 6.11 -0.89
CA VAL A 46 22.40 4.87 -0.78
C VAL A 46 21.47 3.67 -0.85
N PRO A 47 21.83 2.59 -1.57
CA PRO A 47 21.05 1.35 -1.52
C PRO A 47 21.23 0.67 -0.16
N LEU A 48 20.18 -0.03 0.27
CA LEU A 48 20.24 -0.92 1.42
C LEU A 48 20.12 -2.36 0.94
N PHE A 49 21.08 -3.19 1.32
CA PHE A 49 21.12 -4.62 1.06
C PHE A 49 20.46 -5.37 2.21
N ALA A 50 19.66 -6.38 1.87
CA ALA A 50 19.06 -7.32 2.81
C ALA A 50 19.44 -8.76 2.40
N ASP A 51 19.57 -9.66 3.38
CA ASP A 51 19.85 -11.06 3.10
C ASP A 51 18.64 -11.74 2.43
N ALA A 52 18.88 -12.66 1.49
CA ALA A 52 17.81 -13.39 0.83
C ALA A 52 16.96 -14.19 1.84
N THR A 53 17.60 -14.75 2.87
CA THR A 53 16.95 -15.51 3.95
C THR A 53 15.99 -14.63 4.75
N ASP A 54 16.38 -13.38 5.05
CA ASP A 54 15.52 -12.41 5.73
C ASP A 54 14.31 -12.05 4.87
N LEU A 55 14.53 -11.80 3.57
CA LEU A 55 13.45 -11.49 2.64
C LEU A 55 12.48 -12.67 2.46
N ASP A 56 12.97 -13.90 2.45
CA ASP A 56 12.12 -15.10 2.41
C ASP A 56 11.30 -15.28 3.69
N ALA A 57 11.91 -15.03 4.86
CA ALA A 57 11.19 -15.05 6.13
C ALA A 57 10.08 -13.97 6.19
N ILE A 58 10.37 -12.76 5.70
CA ILE A 58 9.39 -11.68 5.57
C ILE A 58 8.25 -12.09 4.62
N ARG A 59 8.57 -12.62 3.43
CA ARG A 59 7.55 -13.11 2.48
C ARG A 59 6.67 -14.19 3.11
N GLY A 60 7.28 -15.16 3.80
CA GLY A 60 6.57 -16.22 4.50
C GLY A 60 5.59 -15.68 5.54
N PHE A 61 6.01 -14.69 6.34
CA PHE A 61 5.14 -14.03 7.31
C PHE A 61 3.97 -13.32 6.64
N VAL A 62 4.23 -12.51 5.60
CA VAL A 62 3.17 -11.78 4.88
C VAL A 62 2.16 -12.75 4.27
N HIS A 63 2.62 -13.86 3.67
CA HIS A 63 1.74 -14.90 3.15
C HIS A 63 0.92 -15.59 4.24
N ALA A 64 1.50 -15.84 5.42
CA ALA A 64 0.77 -16.44 6.54
C ALA A 64 -0.32 -15.50 7.08
N VAL A 65 -0.01 -14.21 7.20
CA VAL A 65 -1.00 -13.19 7.61
C VAL A 65 -2.11 -13.07 6.57
N ASP A 66 -1.77 -12.99 5.27
CA ASP A 66 -2.78 -12.94 4.19
C ASP A 66 -3.67 -14.19 4.18
N ALA A 67 -3.09 -15.38 4.37
CA ALA A 67 -3.84 -16.64 4.46
C ALA A 67 -4.78 -16.68 5.68
N ALA A 68 -4.39 -16.07 6.80
CA ALA A 68 -5.25 -15.97 7.98
C ALA A 68 -6.25 -14.81 7.91
N ALA A 69 -5.90 -13.73 7.24
CA ALA A 69 -6.80 -12.62 6.92
C ALA A 69 -7.88 -13.03 5.91
N ALA A 70 -7.72 -14.15 5.20
CA ALA A 70 -8.81 -14.80 4.46
C ALA A 70 -10.01 -15.23 5.35
N LEU A 71 -9.92 -15.04 6.68
CA LEU A 71 -11.05 -15.13 7.61
C LEU A 71 -11.94 -13.85 7.62
N THR A 72 -11.44 -12.71 7.14
CA THR A 72 -12.26 -11.55 6.79
C THR A 72 -12.63 -11.62 5.31
N ARG A 73 -13.78 -11.04 4.95
CA ARG A 73 -14.31 -11.12 3.60
C ARG A 73 -13.41 -10.35 2.63
N GLU A 74 -13.07 -9.11 2.97
CA GLU A 74 -12.05 -8.28 2.33
C GLU A 74 -10.67 -8.46 2.99
N ARG A 75 -9.60 -8.21 2.23
CA ARG A 75 -8.20 -8.41 2.66
C ARG A 75 -7.46 -7.11 2.94
N GLY A 76 -7.88 -6.01 2.32
CA GLY A 76 -7.14 -4.76 2.29
C GLY A 76 -6.26 -4.64 1.04
N ALA A 77 -6.27 -3.47 0.41
CA ALA A 77 -5.39 -3.13 -0.70
C ALA A 77 -4.22 -2.25 -0.23
N LEU A 78 -3.05 -2.45 -0.83
CA LEU A 78 -1.85 -1.63 -0.61
C LEU A 78 -1.44 -1.54 0.87
N MET A 79 -1.46 -2.67 1.56
CA MET A 79 -0.96 -2.80 2.91
C MET A 79 0.58 -2.78 2.95
N GLY A 80 1.14 -2.24 4.03
CA GLY A 80 2.57 -2.25 4.37
C GLY A 80 2.85 -3.10 5.60
N PHE A 81 4.02 -3.73 5.63
CA PHE A 81 4.50 -4.51 6.77
C PHE A 81 5.91 -4.05 7.08
N ASP A 82 6.11 -3.49 8.27
CA ASP A 82 7.37 -2.90 8.64
C ASP A 82 8.15 -3.87 9.53
N PHE A 83 9.41 -4.12 9.17
CA PHE A 83 10.28 -5.03 9.90
C PHE A 83 11.57 -4.34 10.32
N HIS A 84 12.03 -4.69 11.51
CA HIS A 84 13.41 -4.47 11.92
C HIS A 84 14.22 -5.74 11.63
N LEU A 85 15.30 -5.61 10.86
CA LEU A 85 16.23 -6.71 10.63
C LEU A 85 17.21 -6.80 11.79
N THR A 86 17.23 -7.94 12.48
CA THR A 86 18.14 -8.24 13.61
C THR A 86 19.08 -9.38 13.26
N PRO A 87 20.20 -9.58 14.00
CA PRO A 87 21.05 -10.76 13.81
C PRO A 87 20.29 -12.09 13.94
N GLU A 88 19.19 -12.12 14.68
CA GLU A 88 18.31 -13.28 14.86
C GLU A 88 17.14 -13.33 13.86
N GLY A 89 17.20 -12.52 12.79
CA GLY A 89 16.21 -12.45 11.71
C GLY A 89 15.24 -11.26 11.80
N PRO A 90 14.25 -11.19 10.91
CA PRO A 90 13.29 -10.08 10.89
C PRO A 90 12.37 -10.10 12.12
N ARG A 91 11.99 -8.91 12.58
CA ARG A 91 11.00 -8.69 13.65
C ARG A 91 9.97 -7.67 13.18
N LEU A 92 8.69 -8.03 13.21
CA LEU A 92 7.62 -7.12 12.83
C LEU A 92 7.57 -5.92 13.80
N ILE A 93 7.49 -4.72 13.24
CA ILE A 93 7.29 -3.46 13.97
C ILE A 93 5.80 -3.13 13.95
N GLU A 94 5.20 -3.07 12.76
CA GLU A 94 3.78 -2.77 12.57
C GLU A 94 3.27 -3.28 11.22
N ILE A 95 1.94 -3.37 11.11
CA ILE A 95 1.23 -3.56 9.85
C ILE A 95 0.47 -2.26 9.58
N ASN A 96 0.68 -1.68 8.40
CA ASN A 96 0.09 -0.43 7.96
C ASN A 96 -0.98 -0.71 6.89
N THR A 97 -2.26 -0.67 7.24
CA THR A 97 -3.34 -1.00 6.30
C THR A 97 -3.63 0.05 5.24
N ASN A 98 -3.14 1.30 5.38
CA ASN A 98 -3.28 2.39 4.39
C ASN A 98 -1.92 2.92 3.91
N ALA A 99 -0.95 2.01 3.77
CA ALA A 99 0.43 2.38 3.47
C ALA A 99 0.56 3.19 2.16
N GLY A 100 1.60 4.02 2.12
CA GLY A 100 1.98 4.78 0.93
C GLY A 100 3.45 4.61 0.61
N GLY A 101 3.84 5.03 -0.59
CA GLY A 101 5.22 5.01 -1.06
C GLY A 101 5.61 3.77 -1.86
N ALA A 102 4.76 2.75 -1.94
CA ALA A 102 5.06 1.51 -2.66
C ALA A 102 5.28 1.76 -4.16
N LEU A 103 4.45 2.58 -4.79
CA LEU A 103 4.57 2.86 -6.23
C LEU A 103 5.80 3.71 -6.54
N LEU A 104 6.13 4.64 -5.65
CA LEU A 104 7.34 5.43 -5.72
C LEU A 104 8.59 4.55 -5.56
N ALA A 105 8.57 3.61 -4.60
CA ALA A 105 9.67 2.70 -4.34
C ALA A 105 9.99 1.77 -5.54
N VAL A 106 8.98 1.16 -6.18
CA VAL A 106 9.21 0.28 -7.34
C VAL A 106 9.74 1.03 -8.57
N ARG A 107 9.30 2.27 -8.77
CA ARG A 107 9.81 3.16 -9.83
C ARG A 107 11.28 3.48 -9.63
N THR A 108 11.63 3.78 -8.38
CA THR A 108 13.01 4.03 -7.97
C THR A 108 13.87 2.76 -8.10
N LEU A 109 13.32 1.57 -7.81
CA LEU A 109 14.01 0.29 -7.97
C LEU A 109 14.43 0.02 -9.42
N ASP A 110 13.53 0.21 -10.39
CA ASP A 110 13.82 0.03 -11.82
C ASP A 110 14.94 0.97 -12.30
N ALA A 111 15.15 2.11 -11.64
CA ALA A 111 16.24 3.04 -11.97
C ALA A 111 17.62 2.56 -11.47
N VAL A 112 17.67 1.74 -10.41
CA VAL A 112 18.93 1.13 -9.89
C VAL A 112 19.23 -0.15 -10.63
N THR A 113 18.20 -0.99 -10.76
CA THR A 113 18.29 -2.32 -11.34
C THR A 113 17.26 -2.38 -12.44
N PRO A 114 17.63 -1.99 -13.68
CA PRO A 114 16.71 -1.98 -14.82
C PRO A 114 15.94 -3.29 -14.91
N GLY A 115 14.63 -3.17 -14.89
CA GLY A 115 13.69 -4.28 -14.82
C GLY A 115 12.27 -3.83 -15.17
N ASP A 116 11.31 -4.67 -14.82
CA ASP A 116 9.88 -4.45 -15.05
C ASP A 116 9.09 -4.34 -13.75
N ALA A 117 9.74 -4.03 -12.62
CA ALA A 117 9.10 -4.04 -11.30
C ALA A 117 7.92 -3.07 -11.23
N THR A 118 8.06 -1.88 -11.82
CA THR A 118 6.96 -0.91 -11.94
C THR A 118 5.80 -1.49 -12.74
N ALA A 119 6.07 -2.05 -13.93
CA ALA A 119 5.02 -2.58 -14.79
C ALA A 119 4.26 -3.74 -14.12
N VAL A 120 4.99 -4.66 -13.48
CA VAL A 120 4.42 -5.77 -12.71
C VAL A 120 3.59 -5.27 -11.52
N PHE A 121 4.06 -4.25 -10.82
CA PHE A 121 3.33 -3.65 -9.70
C PHE A 121 2.04 -2.97 -10.18
N GLU A 122 2.11 -2.13 -11.21
CA GLU A 122 0.94 -1.42 -11.75
C GLU A 122 -0.16 -2.37 -12.23
N ALA A 123 0.21 -3.47 -12.88
CA ALA A 123 -0.75 -4.50 -13.30
C ALA A 123 -1.51 -5.10 -12.10
N LYS A 124 -0.81 -5.34 -10.98
CA LYS A 124 -1.41 -5.90 -9.76
C LYS A 124 -2.30 -4.93 -9.01
N VAL A 125 -2.08 -3.61 -9.11
CA VAL A 125 -2.89 -2.62 -8.41
C VAL A 125 -4.36 -2.76 -8.80
N ALA A 126 -4.68 -2.67 -10.10
CA ALA A 126 -6.09 -2.74 -10.51
C ALA A 126 -6.76 -4.06 -10.13
N ASP A 127 -6.02 -5.18 -10.21
CA ASP A 127 -6.53 -6.50 -9.84
C ASP A 127 -6.81 -6.61 -8.33
N MET A 128 -5.96 -6.02 -7.49
CA MET A 128 -6.16 -5.97 -6.05
C MET A 128 -7.46 -5.23 -5.69
N PHE A 129 -7.73 -4.10 -6.32
CA PHE A 129 -8.96 -3.33 -6.08
C PHE A 129 -10.22 -4.03 -6.62
N ARG A 130 -10.11 -4.77 -7.74
CA ARG A 130 -11.20 -5.65 -8.21
C ARG A 130 -11.47 -6.77 -7.22
N ALA A 131 -10.42 -7.40 -6.69
CA ALA A 131 -10.55 -8.45 -5.69
C ALA A 131 -11.24 -7.93 -4.42
N GLU A 132 -10.90 -6.72 -3.94
CA GLU A 132 -11.59 -6.10 -2.80
C GLU A 132 -13.07 -5.80 -3.09
N TRP A 133 -13.38 -5.37 -4.32
CA TRP A 133 -14.75 -5.13 -4.75
C TRP A 133 -15.57 -6.42 -4.83
N GLU A 134 -15.01 -7.49 -5.41
CA GLU A 134 -15.65 -8.81 -5.45
C GLU A 134 -15.82 -9.40 -4.05
N ALA A 135 -14.77 -9.30 -3.23
CA ALA A 135 -14.75 -9.67 -1.83
C ALA A 135 -15.89 -8.99 -1.09
N ALA A 136 -16.09 -7.67 -1.24
CA ALA A 136 -17.21 -6.93 -0.63
C ALA A 136 -18.62 -7.33 -1.14
N GLY A 137 -18.73 -8.37 -1.97
CA GLY A 137 -20.00 -8.95 -2.41
C GLY A 137 -20.71 -8.17 -3.49
N LYS A 138 -19.97 -7.35 -4.23
CA LYS A 138 -20.58 -6.56 -5.29
C LYS A 138 -20.98 -7.49 -6.45
N PRO A 139 -22.13 -7.22 -7.09
CA PRO A 139 -22.73 -8.12 -8.09
C PRO A 139 -21.76 -8.34 -9.25
N GLY A 140 -21.82 -9.51 -9.92
CA GLY A 140 -20.87 -9.98 -10.95
C GLY A 140 -20.74 -9.12 -12.22
N GLY A 141 -20.28 -7.88 -12.05
CA GLY A 141 -19.96 -6.90 -13.07
C GLY A 141 -18.53 -6.41 -12.93
N ARG A 142 -18.20 -5.33 -13.64
CA ARG A 142 -16.88 -4.71 -13.60
C ARG A 142 -16.92 -3.51 -12.65
N LEU A 143 -15.95 -3.41 -11.74
CA LEU A 143 -15.68 -2.19 -10.98
C LEU A 143 -15.52 -1.01 -11.94
N ARG A 144 -16.37 0.01 -11.82
CA ARG A 144 -16.37 1.16 -12.72
C ARG A 144 -15.74 2.41 -12.14
N SER A 145 -15.78 2.60 -10.83
CA SER A 145 -15.30 3.83 -10.22
C SER A 145 -14.70 3.64 -8.84
N VAL A 146 -13.62 4.38 -8.60
CA VAL A 146 -12.86 4.37 -7.35
C VAL A 146 -12.72 5.79 -6.84
N ALA A 147 -13.02 6.03 -5.57
CA ALA A 147 -12.61 7.24 -4.87
C ALA A 147 -11.30 6.99 -4.11
N ILE A 148 -10.30 7.85 -4.28
CA ILE A 148 -9.12 7.92 -3.40
C ILE A 148 -9.41 9.02 -2.38
N LEU A 149 -9.59 8.62 -1.13
CA LEU A 149 -10.12 9.48 -0.07
C LEU A 149 -9.05 9.84 0.95
N ASP A 150 -8.87 11.13 1.22
CA ASP A 150 -8.05 11.65 2.33
C ASP A 150 -8.64 12.98 2.85
N GLN A 151 -8.37 13.39 4.09
CA GLN A 151 -8.92 14.62 4.69
C GLN A 151 -8.55 15.91 3.92
N ASP A 152 -7.32 15.98 3.41
CA ASP A 152 -6.86 17.07 2.55
C ASP A 152 -5.88 16.51 1.51
N PRO A 153 -6.40 15.87 0.44
CA PRO A 153 -5.57 15.09 -0.45
C PRO A 153 -4.43 15.90 -1.07
N ALA A 154 -4.70 17.15 -1.47
CA ALA A 154 -3.72 18.00 -2.14
C ALA A 154 -2.60 18.47 -1.20
N MET A 155 -2.84 18.50 0.11
CA MET A 155 -1.85 18.82 1.13
C MET A 155 -1.08 17.60 1.62
N GLN A 156 -1.50 16.38 1.23
CA GLN A 156 -0.77 15.18 1.60
C GLN A 156 0.60 15.15 0.94
N PHE A 157 1.60 14.81 1.74
CA PHE A 157 2.97 14.61 1.30
C PHE A 157 3.07 13.61 0.13
N LEU A 158 2.25 12.55 0.15
CA LEU A 158 2.16 11.54 -0.90
C LEU A 158 1.03 11.78 -1.92
N PHE A 159 0.52 13.01 -2.04
CA PHE A 159 -0.47 13.36 -3.08
C PHE A 159 -0.04 12.95 -4.50
N PRO A 160 1.24 13.06 -4.89
CA PRO A 160 1.71 12.54 -6.17
C PRO A 160 1.39 11.06 -6.41
N GLU A 161 1.41 10.25 -5.36
CA GLU A 161 1.06 8.83 -5.46
C GLU A 161 -0.44 8.63 -5.73
N PHE A 162 -1.30 9.49 -5.20
CA PHE A 162 -2.75 9.43 -5.47
C PHE A 162 -3.05 9.70 -6.95
N LEU A 163 -2.28 10.61 -7.55
CA LEU A 163 -2.39 10.93 -8.97
C LEU A 163 -1.89 9.78 -9.85
N LEU A 164 -0.78 9.14 -9.48
CA LEU A 164 -0.31 7.94 -10.18
C LEU A 164 -1.31 6.77 -10.09
N TYR A 165 -1.89 6.52 -8.90
CA TYR A 165 -2.94 5.52 -8.77
C TYR A 165 -4.17 5.86 -9.61
N SER A 166 -4.55 7.14 -9.68
CA SER A 166 -5.63 7.60 -10.56
C SER A 166 -5.35 7.25 -12.02
N GLU A 167 -4.13 7.48 -12.51
CA GLU A 167 -3.75 7.10 -13.87
C GLU A 167 -3.81 5.57 -14.08
N ILE A 168 -3.33 4.77 -13.12
CA ILE A 168 -3.39 3.30 -13.19
C ILE A 168 -4.84 2.81 -13.28
N PHE A 169 -5.73 3.37 -12.46
CA PHE A 169 -7.17 3.05 -12.51
C PHE A 169 -7.79 3.44 -13.85
N ALA A 170 -7.53 4.67 -14.32
CA ALA A 170 -8.05 5.15 -15.59
C ALA A 170 -7.61 4.27 -16.77
N ARG A 171 -6.32 3.91 -16.84
CA ARG A 171 -5.79 2.96 -17.86
C ARG A 171 -6.44 1.57 -17.76
N SER A 172 -6.89 1.19 -16.57
CA SER A 172 -7.56 -0.07 -16.29
C SER A 172 -9.08 -0.01 -16.49
N GLY A 173 -9.59 1.12 -17.00
CA GLY A 173 -11.01 1.36 -17.28
C GLY A 173 -11.86 1.57 -16.02
N ILE A 174 -11.25 1.98 -14.91
CA ILE A 174 -11.88 2.35 -13.65
C ILE A 174 -11.76 3.88 -13.52
N GLU A 175 -12.88 4.58 -13.37
CA GLU A 175 -12.94 6.04 -13.25
C GLU A 175 -12.50 6.49 -11.84
N PRO A 176 -11.33 7.13 -11.69
CA PRO A 176 -10.85 7.58 -10.39
C PRO A 176 -11.44 8.95 -10.01
N VAL A 177 -11.65 9.19 -8.72
CA VAL A 177 -11.89 10.53 -8.17
C VAL A 177 -11.10 10.69 -6.88
N ILE A 178 -10.26 11.73 -6.78
CA ILE A 178 -9.60 12.09 -5.52
C ILE A 178 -10.51 13.10 -4.81
N CYS A 179 -10.88 12.83 -3.57
CA CYS A 179 -11.80 13.69 -2.82
C CYS A 179 -11.52 13.71 -1.33
N ALA A 180 -12.02 14.75 -0.66
CA ALA A 180 -12.09 14.85 0.78
C ALA A 180 -13.41 14.29 1.34
N PRO A 181 -13.48 13.90 2.62
CA PRO A 181 -14.68 13.32 3.22
C PRO A 181 -15.91 14.23 3.13
N GLY A 182 -15.73 15.55 3.33
CA GLY A 182 -16.80 16.54 3.15
C GLY A 182 -17.38 16.66 1.73
N GLU A 183 -16.76 16.05 0.72
CA GLU A 183 -17.26 16.01 -0.66
C GLU A 183 -18.12 14.76 -0.95
N LEU A 184 -18.21 13.84 0.01
CA LEU A 184 -18.98 12.62 -0.11
C LEU A 184 -20.45 12.84 0.23
N VAL A 185 -21.33 12.35 -0.63
CA VAL A 185 -22.78 12.35 -0.40
C VAL A 185 -23.31 10.94 -0.59
N PHE A 186 -24.00 10.41 0.42
CA PHE A 186 -24.74 9.16 0.31
C PHE A 186 -26.23 9.46 0.20
N ASP A 187 -26.85 9.07 -0.92
CA ASP A 187 -28.28 9.32 -1.19
C ASP A 187 -29.22 8.23 -0.62
N GLY A 188 -28.67 7.27 0.13
CA GLY A 188 -29.37 6.09 0.63
C GLY A 188 -29.20 4.84 -0.25
N THR A 189 -28.73 5.00 -1.48
CA THR A 189 -28.50 3.90 -2.43
C THR A 189 -27.07 3.90 -2.97
N PHE A 190 -26.55 5.06 -3.35
CA PHE A 190 -25.23 5.24 -3.95
C PHE A 190 -24.43 6.30 -3.21
N LEU A 191 -23.12 6.08 -3.15
CA LEU A 191 -22.15 7.08 -2.72
C LEU A 191 -21.74 7.91 -3.93
N TRP A 192 -21.67 9.23 -3.74
CA TRP A 192 -21.28 10.19 -4.75
C TRP A 192 -20.11 11.03 -4.26
N ALA A 193 -19.19 11.34 -5.17
CA ALA A 193 -18.12 12.30 -4.97
C ALA A 193 -18.06 13.20 -6.21
N ARG A 194 -18.20 14.52 -6.05
CA ARG A 194 -18.14 15.49 -7.16
C ARG A 194 -19.06 15.15 -8.36
N GLY A 195 -20.25 14.61 -8.08
CA GLY A 195 -21.22 14.19 -9.11
C GLY A 195 -20.91 12.84 -9.79
N GLN A 196 -19.82 12.18 -9.43
CA GLN A 196 -19.48 10.83 -9.87
C GLN A 196 -19.98 9.80 -8.85
N ARG A 197 -20.67 8.76 -9.31
CA ARG A 197 -21.01 7.61 -8.46
C ARG A 197 -19.74 6.84 -8.13
N VAL A 198 -19.56 6.47 -6.86
CA VAL A 198 -18.41 5.72 -6.35
C VAL A 198 -18.85 4.30 -6.01
N GLU A 199 -18.12 3.30 -6.49
CA GLU A 199 -18.37 1.87 -6.19
C GLU A 199 -17.38 1.29 -5.18
N LEU A 200 -16.17 1.82 -5.16
CA LEU A 200 -15.14 1.48 -4.19
C LEU A 200 -14.45 2.74 -3.66
N VAL A 201 -14.14 2.76 -2.38
CA VAL A 201 -13.33 3.82 -1.74
C VAL A 201 -12.00 3.23 -1.31
N TYR A 202 -10.91 3.75 -1.87
CA TYR A 202 -9.56 3.58 -1.36
C TYR A 202 -9.34 4.60 -0.23
N ASN A 203 -9.41 4.13 1.00
CA ASN A 203 -9.34 4.95 2.21
C ASN A 203 -7.90 5.24 2.61
N ARG A 204 -7.41 6.44 2.29
CA ARG A 204 -6.12 6.96 2.77
C ARG A 204 -6.26 7.75 4.06
N TRP A 205 -7.47 8.16 4.41
CA TRP A 205 -7.76 8.92 5.62
C TRP A 205 -7.45 8.11 6.90
N THR A 206 -6.96 8.81 7.92
CA THR A 206 -6.54 8.25 9.21
C THR A 206 -7.67 8.14 10.24
N ASP A 207 -8.89 8.60 9.94
CA ASP A 207 -10.08 8.22 10.71
C ASP A 207 -10.52 6.79 10.35
N PHE A 208 -9.69 5.81 10.71
CA PHE A 208 -9.84 4.41 10.32
C PHE A 208 -11.13 3.78 10.83
N ALA A 209 -11.64 4.22 11.97
CA ALA A 209 -12.89 3.75 12.55
C ALA A 209 -14.11 4.44 11.93
N LEU A 210 -13.91 5.42 11.05
CA LEU A 210 -14.95 6.33 10.56
C LEU A 210 -15.74 6.92 11.74
N ALA A 211 -15.07 7.36 12.80
CA ALA A 211 -15.73 7.79 14.04
C ALA A 211 -16.23 9.24 13.97
N THR A 212 -15.65 10.06 13.10
CA THR A 212 -16.01 11.47 13.00
C THR A 212 -17.40 11.67 12.38
N ALA A 213 -17.95 12.86 12.62
CA ALA A 213 -19.20 13.29 11.98
C ALA A 213 -19.04 13.44 10.47
N GLU A 214 -17.88 13.89 10.00
CA GLU A 214 -17.57 14.06 8.57
C GLU A 214 -17.55 12.72 7.83
N ALA A 215 -17.16 11.63 8.51
CA ALA A 215 -17.23 10.29 7.95
C ALA A 215 -18.66 9.72 7.81
N ALA A 216 -19.71 10.45 8.22
CA ALA A 216 -21.08 9.92 8.25
C ALA A 216 -21.59 9.40 6.89
N PRO A 217 -21.41 10.10 5.75
CA PRO A 217 -21.83 9.58 4.43
C PRO A 217 -21.11 8.29 4.06
N LEU A 218 -19.79 8.23 4.29
CA LEU A 218 -18.98 7.04 4.01
C LEU A 218 -19.36 5.87 4.89
N ARG A 219 -19.50 6.10 6.20
CA ARG A 219 -19.90 5.10 7.19
C ARG A 219 -21.26 4.52 6.86
N ALA A 220 -22.23 5.36 6.50
CA ALA A 220 -23.56 4.91 6.09
C ALA A 220 -23.52 4.07 4.81
N ALA A 221 -22.77 4.51 3.79
CA ALA A 221 -22.62 3.77 2.54
C ALA A 221 -21.94 2.41 2.74
N TRP A 222 -20.90 2.35 3.58
CA TRP A 222 -20.21 1.10 3.91
C TRP A 222 -21.13 0.14 4.68
N GLN A 223 -21.81 0.61 5.73
CA GLN A 223 -22.75 -0.20 6.54
C GLN A 223 -23.95 -0.70 5.73
N ALA A 224 -24.42 0.08 4.75
CA ALA A 224 -25.48 -0.33 3.83
C ALA A 224 -24.99 -1.31 2.75
N GLY A 225 -23.69 -1.61 2.67
CA GLY A 225 -23.11 -2.42 1.62
C GLY A 225 -23.17 -1.78 0.23
N ALA A 226 -23.32 -0.46 0.14
CA ALA A 226 -23.43 0.27 -1.13
C ALA A 226 -22.09 0.37 -1.88
N ILE A 227 -20.99 0.40 -1.14
CA ILE A 227 -19.61 0.50 -1.67
C ILE A 227 -18.71 -0.59 -1.09
N ALA A 228 -17.62 -0.89 -1.78
CA ALA A 228 -16.47 -1.56 -1.19
C ALA A 228 -15.58 -0.50 -0.53
N LEU A 229 -14.99 -0.80 0.63
CA LEU A 229 -14.11 0.11 1.35
C LEU A 229 -12.81 -0.61 1.64
N THR A 230 -11.68 -0.04 1.24
CA THR A 230 -10.38 -0.68 1.44
C THR A 230 -9.30 0.34 1.84
N PRO A 231 -8.58 0.14 2.95
CA PRO A 231 -8.98 -0.77 4.03
C PRO A 231 -10.31 -0.33 4.64
N ASN A 232 -11.12 -1.29 5.09
CA ASN A 232 -12.29 -1.01 5.92
C ASN A 232 -11.92 -0.98 7.42
N PRO A 233 -12.79 -0.42 8.29
CA PRO A 233 -12.55 -0.35 9.74
C PRO A 233 -12.23 -1.71 10.38
N ASP A 234 -12.85 -2.80 9.91
CA ASP A 234 -12.66 -4.14 10.48
C ASP A 234 -11.25 -4.67 10.18
N ILE A 235 -10.76 -4.51 8.95
CA ILE A 235 -9.39 -4.87 8.56
C ILE A 235 -8.39 -4.05 9.39
N HIS A 236 -8.61 -2.74 9.54
CA HIS A 236 -7.72 -1.89 10.32
C HIS A 236 -7.65 -2.33 11.79
N ALA A 237 -8.81 -2.59 12.41
CA ALA A 237 -8.88 -3.08 13.78
C ALA A 237 -8.27 -4.49 13.95
N ALA A 238 -8.31 -5.30 12.89
CA ALA A 238 -7.74 -6.64 12.90
C ALA A 238 -6.21 -6.64 12.84
N LEU A 239 -5.63 -5.80 11.97
CA LEU A 239 -4.22 -5.92 11.56
C LEU A 239 -3.33 -4.76 12.04
N SER A 240 -3.86 -3.53 12.11
CA SER A 240 -3.06 -2.33 12.42
C SER A 240 -3.15 -1.88 13.88
N ASP A 241 -3.99 -2.52 14.69
CA ASP A 241 -4.06 -2.20 16.13
C ASP A 241 -2.79 -2.69 16.85
N LYS A 242 -1.97 -1.73 17.30
CA LYS A 242 -0.69 -2.02 17.98
C LYS A 242 -0.83 -2.92 19.20
N ARG A 243 -2.00 -2.93 19.85
CA ARG A 243 -2.28 -3.82 21.00
C ARG A 243 -2.31 -5.29 20.60
N ARG A 244 -2.54 -5.58 19.32
CA ARG A 244 -2.60 -6.95 18.77
C ARG A 244 -1.27 -7.42 18.20
N LEU A 245 -0.24 -6.59 18.15
CA LEU A 245 1.06 -6.99 17.59
C LEU A 245 1.70 -8.16 18.34
N VAL A 246 1.50 -8.24 19.66
CA VAL A 246 1.96 -9.38 20.47
C VAL A 246 1.22 -10.65 20.05
N GLU A 247 -0.11 -10.61 19.99
CA GLU A 247 -0.97 -11.72 19.54
C GLU A 247 -0.58 -12.17 18.12
N LEU A 248 -0.41 -11.23 17.20
CA LEU A 248 -0.05 -11.50 15.80
C LEU A 248 1.35 -12.12 15.69
N SER A 249 2.31 -11.64 16.47
CA SER A 249 3.68 -12.18 16.48
C SER A 249 3.76 -13.58 17.09
N GLU A 250 2.95 -13.87 18.11
CA GLU A 250 2.84 -15.22 18.68
C GLU A 250 2.11 -16.19 17.73
N ARG A 251 1.06 -15.72 17.06
CA ARG A 251 0.24 -16.52 16.15
C ARG A 251 0.94 -16.82 14.82
N PHE A 252 1.76 -15.89 14.33
CA PHE A 252 2.53 -16.01 13.10
C PHE A 252 4.01 -15.81 13.40
N PRO A 253 4.68 -16.79 14.03
CA PRO A 253 6.10 -16.66 14.29
C PRO A 253 6.85 -16.50 12.97
N ILE A 254 7.75 -15.51 12.92
CA ILE A 254 8.70 -15.36 11.81
C ILE A 254 9.74 -16.48 11.98
N VAL A 255 9.50 -17.62 11.32
CA VAL A 255 10.44 -18.74 11.34
C VAL A 255 11.39 -18.57 10.16
N PRO A 256 12.72 -18.46 10.38
CA PRO A 256 13.66 -18.54 9.28
C PRO A 256 13.44 -19.87 8.55
N PRO A 257 13.57 -19.94 7.21
CA PRO A 257 13.46 -21.21 6.52
C PRO A 257 14.41 -22.22 7.16
N THR A 258 13.88 -23.33 7.68
CA THR A 258 14.70 -24.43 8.17
C THR A 258 15.46 -24.97 6.97
N VAL A 259 16.74 -24.63 6.85
CA VAL A 259 17.62 -25.30 5.91
C VAL A 259 17.72 -26.74 6.39
N LEU A 260 16.93 -27.62 5.78
CA LEU A 260 17.16 -29.06 5.86
C LEU A 260 18.44 -29.33 5.09
N VAL A 261 19.58 -29.12 5.74
CA VAL A 261 20.84 -29.70 5.27
C VAL A 261 20.68 -31.20 5.50
N THR A 262 20.28 -31.94 4.47
CA THR A 262 20.52 -33.37 4.42
C THR A 262 22.04 -33.55 4.36
N PRO A 263 22.69 -34.18 5.36
CA PRO A 263 24.09 -34.54 5.22
C PRO A 263 24.19 -35.56 4.08
N ASP A 264 25.09 -35.28 3.14
CA ASP A 264 25.52 -36.22 2.08
C ASP A 264 26.07 -37.52 2.68
#